data_AF-A0AA95F142-F1
#
_entry.id   AF-A0AA95F142-F1
#
_cell.length_a   1.000
_cell.length_b   1.000
_cell.length_c   1.000
_cell.angle_alpha   90.00
_cell.angle_beta   90.00
_cell.angle_gamma   90.00
#
_symmetry.space_group_name_H-M   'P 1'
#
loop_
_entity.id
_entity.type
_entity.pdbx_description
1 polymer ?
#
loop_
_entity_poly.entity_id
_entity_poly.type
_entity_poly.pdbx_seq_one_letter_code
_entity_poly.pdbx_strand_id
1 'polypeptide(L)'
;MLLSMGLCAALTACADKANAPRPLAQADAAEGLRLIERHGCAACHAIPGVRWPQGRTGGDLAGVAARPMIAGRLPNQPAVMAAFVQNAPALLPDTGMPLMPLADAEARDVAAYLYMLDDD
;
A
#
# COMPACT_ATOMS: atom_id res chain seq x y z
N MET A 1 -5.74 -51.03 -26.40
CA MET A 1 -5.01 -50.05 -25.59
C MET A 1 -4.55 -48.93 -26.50
N LEU A 2 -5.08 -47.72 -26.31
CA LEU A 2 -4.44 -46.40 -26.50
C LEU A 2 -5.57 -45.34 -26.45
N LEU A 3 -5.86 -44.89 -25.24
CA LEU A 3 -6.62 -43.66 -24.98
C LEU A 3 -5.75 -42.48 -25.41
N SER A 4 -6.33 -41.50 -26.09
CA SER A 4 -5.72 -40.17 -26.22
C SER A 4 -6.83 -39.13 -26.19
N MET A 5 -7.27 -38.82 -24.97
CA MET A 5 -8.13 -37.67 -24.70
C MET A 5 -7.20 -36.48 -24.44
N GLY A 6 -6.96 -35.68 -25.48
CA GLY A 6 -6.18 -34.44 -25.39
C GLY A 6 -6.98 -33.37 -24.67
N LEU A 7 -6.61 -33.09 -23.42
CA LEU A 7 -7.15 -32.01 -22.62
C LEU A 7 -6.50 -30.68 -23.05
N CYS A 8 -7.22 -29.87 -23.84
CA CYS A 8 -6.84 -28.48 -24.07
C CYS A 8 -7.01 -27.69 -22.76
N ALA A 9 -5.90 -27.46 -22.06
CA ALA A 9 -5.85 -26.54 -20.93
C ALA A 9 -6.00 -25.10 -21.45
N ALA A 10 -7.17 -24.50 -21.20
CA ALA A 10 -7.40 -23.07 -21.44
C ALA A 10 -6.69 -22.26 -20.34
N LEU A 11 -5.59 -21.60 -20.69
CA LEU A 11 -4.98 -20.56 -19.86
C LEU A 11 -5.62 -19.21 -20.20
N THR A 12 -6.75 -18.89 -19.58
CA THR A 12 -7.27 -17.53 -19.53
C THR A 12 -7.30 -17.07 -18.09
N ALA A 13 -6.22 -16.41 -17.66
CA ALA A 13 -6.17 -15.72 -16.37
C ALA A 13 -5.46 -14.37 -16.53
N CYS A 14 -6.01 -13.51 -17.40
CA CYS A 14 -5.89 -12.07 -17.18
C CYS A 14 -6.95 -11.71 -16.15
N ALA A 15 -6.68 -12.02 -14.87
CA ALA A 15 -7.44 -11.40 -13.80
C ALA A 15 -6.94 -9.96 -13.71
N ASP A 16 -7.84 -8.98 -13.90
CA ASP A 16 -7.58 -7.56 -13.64
C ASP A 16 -7.24 -7.39 -12.15
N LYS A 17 -5.96 -7.60 -11.83
CA LYS A 17 -5.42 -7.64 -10.46
C LYS A 17 -5.29 -6.24 -9.86
N ALA A 18 -5.50 -5.20 -10.66
CA ALA A 18 -5.30 -3.81 -10.29
C ALA A 18 -6.25 -3.34 -9.17
N ASN A 19 -7.50 -3.85 -9.15
CA ASN A 19 -8.55 -3.37 -8.24
C ASN A 19 -9.06 -4.44 -7.25
N ALA A 20 -8.36 -5.56 -7.08
CA ALA A 20 -8.76 -6.51 -6.05
C ALA A 20 -8.51 -5.91 -4.65
N PRO A 21 -9.50 -5.94 -3.73
CA PRO A 21 -9.29 -5.55 -2.35
C PRO A 21 -8.07 -6.26 -1.77
N ARG A 22 -7.22 -5.51 -1.07
CA ARG A 22 -5.96 -5.97 -0.50
C ARG A 22 -6.07 -6.01 1.03
N PRO A 23 -6.83 -6.94 1.60
CA PRO A 23 -7.05 -6.98 3.04
C PRO A 23 -5.75 -7.29 3.77
N LEU A 24 -5.46 -6.50 4.80
CA LEU A 24 -4.44 -6.81 5.79
C LEU A 24 -5.13 -7.48 6.98
N ALA A 25 -4.71 -8.69 7.33
CA ALA A 25 -5.25 -9.38 8.48
C ALA A 25 -4.98 -8.58 9.76
N GLN A 26 -6.00 -8.47 10.62
CA GLN A 26 -5.90 -7.78 11.92
C GLN A 26 -5.41 -6.33 11.79
N ALA A 27 -5.93 -5.59 10.81
CA ALA A 27 -5.66 -4.18 10.62
C ALA A 27 -6.95 -3.34 10.72
N ASP A 28 -6.85 -2.15 11.29
CA ASP A 28 -7.92 -1.17 11.44
C ASP A 28 -7.56 0.13 10.70
N ALA A 29 -8.24 0.38 9.58
CA ALA A 29 -8.01 1.58 8.77
C ALA A 29 -8.37 2.88 9.51
N ALA A 30 -9.34 2.87 10.44
CA ALA A 30 -9.68 4.05 11.21
C ALA A 30 -8.56 4.41 12.20
N GLU A 31 -7.95 3.40 12.84
CA GLU A 31 -6.75 3.61 13.64
C GLU A 31 -5.56 4.02 12.77
N GLY A 32 -5.44 3.47 11.57
CA GLY A 32 -4.46 3.88 10.56
C GLY A 32 -4.50 5.37 10.25
N LEU A 33 -5.70 5.95 10.06
CA LEU A 33 -5.85 7.40 9.89
C LEU A 33 -5.38 8.17 11.13
N ARG A 34 -5.73 7.71 12.34
CA ARG A 34 -5.27 8.37 13.57
C ARG A 34 -3.75 8.31 13.71
N LEU A 35 -3.13 7.20 13.34
CA LEU A 35 -1.67 7.04 13.34
C LEU A 35 -1.01 7.98 12.32
N ILE A 36 -1.56 8.07 11.11
CA ILE A 36 -1.12 9.01 10.07
C ILE A 36 -1.07 10.45 10.60
N GLU A 37 -2.12 10.88 11.30
CA GLU A 37 -2.19 12.21 11.91
C GLU A 37 -1.17 12.37 13.04
N ARG A 38 -1.08 11.39 13.95
CA ARG A 38 -0.17 11.45 15.12
C ARG A 38 1.30 11.44 14.75
N HIS A 39 1.68 10.69 13.72
CA HIS A 39 3.08 10.53 13.29
C HIS A 39 3.48 11.52 12.19
N GLY A 40 2.61 12.47 11.84
CA GLY A 40 2.97 13.59 10.98
C GLY A 40 3.22 13.20 9.53
N CYS A 41 2.62 12.12 9.03
CA CYS A 41 2.80 11.69 7.63
C CYS A 41 2.42 12.81 6.63
N ALA A 42 1.42 13.63 6.99
CA ALA A 42 0.95 14.75 6.19
C ALA A 42 1.92 15.94 6.13
N ALA A 43 3.02 15.93 6.89
CA ALA A 43 4.08 16.92 6.75
C ALA A 43 4.78 16.82 5.38
N CYS A 44 4.85 15.60 4.83
CA CYS A 44 5.47 15.34 3.52
C CYS A 44 4.44 15.02 2.43
N HIS A 45 3.31 14.42 2.79
CA HIS A 45 2.31 13.93 1.84
C HIS A 45 1.01 14.73 1.85
N ALA A 46 0.34 14.73 0.70
CA ALA A 46 -1.09 15.01 0.63
C ALA A 46 -1.81 13.71 0.96
N ILE A 47 -2.76 13.75 1.88
CA ILE A 47 -3.47 12.54 2.29
C ILE A 47 -4.96 12.88 2.33
N PRO A 48 -5.81 12.25 1.48
CA PRO A 48 -7.25 12.34 1.64
C PRO A 48 -7.63 11.96 3.07
N GLY A 49 -8.60 12.66 3.65
CA GLY A 49 -9.02 12.48 5.06
C GLY A 49 -8.20 13.26 6.10
N VAL A 50 -6.99 13.73 5.78
CA VAL A 50 -6.22 14.62 6.67
C VAL A 50 -6.35 16.06 6.19
N ARG A 51 -6.75 17.01 7.04
CA ARG A 51 -7.00 18.40 6.60
C ARG A 51 -5.73 19.25 6.48
N TRP A 52 -4.82 19.15 7.46
CA TRP A 52 -3.59 19.93 7.52
C TRP A 52 -2.57 19.23 8.44
N PRO A 53 -1.26 19.25 8.14
CA PRO A 53 -0.63 19.84 6.96
C PRO A 53 -0.95 19.09 5.65
N GLN A 54 -0.55 19.67 4.52
CA GLN A 54 -0.77 19.14 3.17
C GLN A 54 0.56 19.13 2.40
N GLY A 55 1.52 18.37 2.91
CA GLY A 55 2.84 18.24 2.30
C GLY A 55 2.75 17.76 0.84
N ARG A 56 3.79 18.04 0.04
CA ARG A 56 3.89 17.56 -1.34
C ARG A 56 5.28 17.03 -1.70
N THR A 57 6.24 17.09 -0.78
CA THR A 57 7.59 16.57 -0.99
C THR A 57 7.60 15.05 -1.17
N GLY A 58 6.72 14.33 -0.48
CA GLY A 58 6.47 12.89 -0.68
C GLY A 58 5.42 12.59 -1.76
N GLY A 59 4.81 13.62 -2.37
CA GLY A 59 3.74 13.48 -3.33
C GLY A 59 2.35 13.26 -2.72
N ASP A 60 1.35 13.21 -3.59
CA ASP A 60 -0.05 12.95 -3.24
C ASP A 60 -0.30 11.45 -3.06
N LEU A 61 -1.07 11.06 -2.04
CA LEU A 61 -1.46 9.67 -1.76
C LEU A 61 -2.89 9.34 -2.22
N ALA A 62 -3.64 10.26 -2.83
CA ALA A 62 -4.85 9.92 -3.56
C ALA A 62 -4.55 8.82 -4.60
N GLY A 63 -5.40 7.80 -4.67
CA GLY A 63 -5.22 6.66 -5.58
C GLY A 63 -4.04 5.74 -5.27
N VAL A 64 -3.36 5.90 -4.13
CA VAL A 64 -2.17 5.08 -3.84
C VAL A 64 -2.49 3.59 -3.81
N ALA A 65 -3.74 3.22 -3.51
CA ALA A 65 -4.21 1.86 -3.63
C ALA A 65 -4.02 1.35 -5.06
N ALA A 66 -4.59 2.01 -6.08
CA ALA A 66 -4.54 1.57 -7.47
C ALA A 66 -3.13 1.55 -8.11
N ARG A 67 -2.15 2.24 -7.52
CA ARG A 67 -0.77 2.27 -8.06
C ARG A 67 -0.13 0.88 -8.05
N PRO A 68 0.54 0.46 -9.13
CA PRO A 68 1.19 -0.85 -9.18
C PRO A 68 2.45 -0.92 -8.30
N MET A 69 3.07 0.23 -8.03
CA MET A 69 4.37 0.34 -7.37
C MET A 69 4.35 1.37 -6.23
N ILE A 70 4.95 1.02 -5.10
CA ILE A 70 5.27 1.93 -4.00
C ILE A 70 6.57 2.67 -4.36
N ALA A 71 6.53 4.00 -4.26
CA ALA A 71 7.64 4.89 -4.64
C ALA A 71 8.22 4.63 -6.05
N GLY A 72 7.43 4.04 -6.95
CA GLY A 72 7.87 3.64 -8.29
C GLY A 72 8.92 2.50 -8.33
N ARG A 73 9.20 1.85 -7.19
CA ARG A 73 10.36 0.95 -7.04
C ARG A 73 10.03 -0.40 -6.43
N LEU A 74 9.02 -0.49 -5.56
CA LEU A 74 8.62 -1.73 -4.89
C LEU A 74 7.21 -2.14 -5.35
N PRO A 75 6.89 -3.44 -5.46
CA PRO A 75 5.54 -3.87 -5.81
C PRO A 75 4.55 -3.44 -4.72
N ASN A 76 3.40 -2.89 -5.11
CA ASN A 76 2.37 -2.44 -4.17
C ASN A 76 1.57 -3.62 -3.58
N GLN A 77 2.22 -4.37 -2.70
CA GLN A 77 1.67 -5.51 -1.98
C GLN A 77 1.53 -5.20 -0.49
N PRO A 78 0.53 -5.77 0.21
CA PRO A 78 0.19 -5.30 1.55
C PRO A 78 1.32 -5.40 2.58
N ALA A 79 2.03 -6.53 2.60
CA ALA A 79 3.18 -6.72 3.48
C ALA A 79 4.33 -5.76 3.15
N VAL A 80 4.53 -5.44 1.87
CA VAL A 80 5.57 -4.50 1.41
C VAL A 80 5.20 -3.07 1.78
N MET A 81 3.92 -2.69 1.65
CA MET A 81 3.42 -1.37 2.07
C MET A 81 3.62 -1.16 3.57
N ALA A 82 3.22 -2.13 4.41
CA ALA A 82 3.42 -2.03 5.86
C ALA A 82 4.91 -1.90 6.23
N ALA A 83 5.77 -2.73 5.64
CA ALA A 83 7.21 -2.66 5.87
C ALA A 83 7.83 -1.34 5.39
N PHE A 84 7.36 -0.81 4.25
CA PHE A 84 7.82 0.47 3.71
C PHE A 84 7.37 1.65 4.58
N VAL A 85 6.12 1.66 5.02
CA VAL A 85 5.57 2.67 5.91
C VAL A 85 6.34 2.71 7.23
N GLN A 86 6.74 1.56 7.75
CA GLN A 86 7.50 1.47 8.99
C GLN A 86 8.95 1.90 8.79
N ASN A 87 9.65 1.33 7.79
CA ASN A 87 11.08 1.52 7.59
C ASN A 87 11.45 1.57 6.10
N ALA A 88 11.09 2.67 5.45
CA ALA A 88 11.42 2.90 4.06
C ALA A 88 12.93 2.78 3.76
N PRO A 89 13.87 3.32 4.57
CA PRO A 89 15.31 3.21 4.28
C PRO A 89 15.86 1.78 4.27
N ALA A 90 15.24 0.84 4.98
CA ALA A 90 15.64 -0.57 4.94
C ALA A 90 15.31 -1.26 3.60
N LEU A 91 14.31 -0.76 2.87
CA LEU A 91 13.88 -1.29 1.57
C LEU A 91 14.44 -0.47 0.40
N LEU A 92 14.51 0.85 0.57
CA LEU A 92 15.04 1.81 -0.41
C LEU A 92 15.98 2.78 0.31
N PRO A 93 17.30 2.49 0.39
CA PRO A 93 18.26 3.30 1.15
C PRO A 93 18.31 4.79 0.76
N ASP A 94 18.03 5.11 -0.50
CA ASP A 94 18.06 6.48 -1.03
C ASP A 94 16.71 7.22 -0.90
N THR A 95 15.74 6.66 -0.17
CA THR A 95 14.44 7.30 0.05
C THR A 95 14.54 8.51 0.99
N GLY A 96 13.71 9.53 0.74
CA GLY A 96 13.55 10.65 1.67
C GLY A 96 12.62 10.35 2.84
N MET A 97 11.88 9.23 2.80
CA MET A 97 10.98 8.83 3.88
C MET A 97 11.77 8.22 5.05
N PRO A 98 11.67 8.75 6.27
CA PRO A 98 12.46 8.25 7.40
C PRO A 98 11.92 6.93 7.94
N LEU A 99 12.68 6.33 8.87
CA LEU A 99 12.14 5.31 9.77
C LEU A 99 11.04 5.94 10.63
N MET A 100 9.85 5.36 10.60
CA MET A 100 8.69 5.84 11.34
C MET A 100 8.63 5.13 12.72
N PRO A 101 8.25 5.84 13.80
CA PRO A 101 8.11 5.25 15.12
C PRO A 101 6.78 4.49 15.24
N LEU A 102 6.65 3.41 14.47
CA LEU A 102 5.48 2.54 14.39
C LEU A 102 5.86 1.11 14.77
N ALA A 103 5.05 0.46 15.59
CA ALA A 103 5.08 -0.99 15.76
C ALA A 103 4.52 -1.70 14.51
N ASP A 104 4.81 -2.99 14.35
CA ASP A 104 4.38 -3.77 13.18
C ASP A 104 2.85 -3.80 13.00
N ALA A 105 2.09 -3.75 14.09
CA ALA A 105 0.63 -3.66 14.04
C ALA A 105 0.17 -2.29 13.52
N GLU A 106 0.75 -1.21 14.05
CA GLU A 106 0.42 0.16 13.64
C GLU A 106 0.76 0.40 12.16
N ALA A 107 1.88 -0.15 11.68
CA ALA A 107 2.25 -0.08 10.27
C ALA A 107 1.23 -0.79 9.36
N ARG A 108 0.62 -1.88 9.83
CA ARG A 108 -0.47 -2.56 9.10
C ARG A 108 -1.75 -1.73 9.11
N ASP A 109 -2.07 -1.08 10.22
CA ASP A 109 -3.23 -0.18 10.31
C ASP A 109 -3.09 1.01 9.35
N VAL A 110 -1.91 1.64 9.31
CA VAL A 110 -1.60 2.70 8.35
C VAL A 110 -1.71 2.19 6.91
N ALA A 111 -1.10 1.04 6.60
CA ALA A 111 -1.20 0.47 5.26
C ALA A 111 -2.65 0.13 4.87
N ALA A 112 -3.48 -0.34 5.81
CA ALA A 112 -4.90 -0.59 5.58
C ALA A 112 -5.64 0.70 5.21
N TYR A 113 -5.34 1.82 5.87
CA TYR A 113 -5.89 3.11 5.47
C TYR A 113 -5.45 3.52 4.06
N LEU A 114 -4.17 3.36 3.72
CA LEU A 114 -3.66 3.69 2.38
C LEU A 114 -4.33 2.87 1.27
N TYR A 115 -4.74 1.63 1.56
CA TYR A 115 -5.50 0.80 0.61
C TYR A 115 -6.97 1.18 0.45
N MET A 116 -7.49 2.10 1.28
CA MET A 116 -8.81 2.71 1.08
C MET A 116 -8.77 3.97 0.21
N LEU A 117 -7.57 4.44 -0.15
CA LEU A 117 -7.37 5.63 -0.97
C LEU A 117 -7.33 5.25 -2.46
N ASP A 118 -8.50 5.00 -3.02
CA ASP A 118 -8.69 4.73 -4.45
C ASP A 118 -8.79 6.03 -5.29
N ASP A 119 -8.65 5.90 -6.61
CA ASP A 119 -8.81 6.98 -7.61
C ASP A 119 -10.30 7.11 -7.98
N ASP A 120 -11.11 7.78 -7.15
CA ASP A 120 -12.46 8.25 -7.54
C ASP A 120 -12.45 9.71 -8.01
#